data_AF-A0A2A3YQE7-F1
#
_entry.id   AF-A0A2A3YQE7-F1
#
_cell.length_a   1.000
_cell.length_b   1.000
_cell.length_c   1.000
_cell.angle_alpha   90.00
_cell.angle_beta   90.00
_cell.angle_gamma   90.00
#
_symmetry.space_group_name_H-M   'P 1'
#
loop_
_entity.id
_entity.type
_entity.pdbx_description
1 polymer ?
#
loop_
_entity_poly.entity_id
_entity_poly.type
_entity_poly.pdbx_seq_one_letter_code
_entity_poly.pdbx_strand_id
1 'polypeptide(L)'
;MATRERIPRNGLTIRELAERAGVDPRTIKRWTSDPREVYLSRAEQRRLRIRELRETGLSMRTIANEVGCSVGTVHNALKDQPEDES
;
A
#
# COMPACT_ATOMS: atom_id res chain seq x y z
N MET A 1 -1.95 -14.50 15.46
CA MET A 1 -1.81 -13.46 16.50
C MET A 1 -2.95 -12.47 16.35
N ALA A 2 -3.64 -12.09 17.42
CA ALA A 2 -4.76 -11.14 17.33
C ALA A 2 -4.28 -9.80 16.77
N THR A 3 -4.76 -9.42 15.60
CA THR A 3 -4.55 -8.13 14.97
C THR A 3 -5.24 -7.07 15.82
N ARG A 4 -4.54 -6.55 16.84
CA ARG A 4 -5.02 -5.36 17.56
C ARG A 4 -5.20 -4.26 16.51
N GLU A 5 -6.41 -3.72 16.39
CA GLU A 5 -6.67 -2.54 15.56
C GLU A 5 -5.64 -1.47 15.90
N ARG A 6 -4.84 -1.10 14.89
CA ARG A 6 -3.80 -0.08 15.03
C ARG A 6 -4.48 1.29 15.05
N ILE A 7 -3.99 2.18 15.90
CA ILE A 7 -4.59 3.51 16.04
C ILE A 7 -4.25 4.31 14.78
N PRO A 8 -5.24 4.86 14.06
CA PRO A 8 -4.97 5.66 12.88
C PRO A 8 -4.27 6.97 13.27
N ARG A 9 -3.37 7.45 12.40
CA ARG A 9 -2.64 8.72 12.62
C ARG A 9 -3.47 9.97 12.32
N ASN A 10 -4.64 9.81 11.68
CA ASN A 10 -5.56 10.90 11.34
C ASN A 10 -4.89 12.09 10.63
N GLY A 11 -3.93 11.81 9.76
CA GLY A 11 -3.18 12.82 9.00
C GLY A 11 -1.95 13.40 9.70
N LEU A 12 -1.75 13.12 10.99
CA LEU A 12 -0.58 13.59 11.74
C LEU A 12 0.67 12.74 11.44
N THR A 13 1.83 13.39 11.44
CA THR A 13 3.10 12.68 11.37
C THR A 13 3.39 11.94 12.69
N ILE A 14 4.27 10.95 12.63
CA ILE A 14 4.70 10.22 13.83
C ILE A 14 5.31 11.18 14.86
N ARG A 15 6.04 12.20 14.39
CA ARG A 15 6.70 13.19 15.24
C ARG A 15 5.69 14.10 15.95
N GLU A 16 4.74 14.65 15.22
CA GLU A 16 3.69 15.51 15.80
C GLU A 16 2.83 14.73 16.81
N LEU A 17 2.51 13.47 16.50
CA LEU A 17 1.75 12.62 17.41
C LEU A 17 2.55 12.28 18.67
N ALA A 18 3.86 12.05 18.53
CA ALA A 18 4.76 11.78 19.65
C ALA A 18 4.89 13.00 20.56
N GLU A 19 5.11 14.19 19.98
CA GLU A 19 5.15 15.47 20.70
C GLU A 19 3.82 15.74 21.43
N ARG A 20 2.67 15.50 20.78
CA ARG A 20 1.34 15.72 21.38
C ARG A 20 0.98 14.71 22.47
N ALA A 21 1.41 13.46 22.31
CA ALA A 21 1.13 12.40 23.28
C ALA A 21 2.17 12.31 24.40
N GLY A 22 3.30 13.03 24.30
CA GLY A 22 4.39 12.98 25.28
C GLY A 22 5.09 11.62 25.33
N VAL A 23 5.11 10.87 24.22
CA VAL A 23 5.72 9.54 24.15
C VAL A 23 6.77 9.46 23.05
N ASP A 24 7.64 8.45 23.14
CA ASP A 24 8.68 8.23 22.14
C ASP A 24 8.09 7.92 20.74
N PRO A 25 8.68 8.46 19.66
CA PRO A 25 8.27 8.17 18.28
C PRO A 25 8.21 6.67 17.93
N ARG A 26 9.05 5.82 18.54
CA ARG A 26 9.03 4.35 18.35
C ARG A 26 7.76 3.74 18.92
N THR A 27 7.23 4.28 20.02
CA THR A 27 5.96 3.86 20.61
C THR A 27 4.81 4.20 19.66
N ILE A 28 4.78 5.43 19.13
CA ILE A 28 3.80 5.83 18.12
C ILE A 28 3.90 4.95 16.87
N LYS A 29 5.10 4.74 16.34
CA LYS A 29 5.32 3.85 15.19
C LYS A 29 4.78 2.45 15.46
N ARG A 30 5.06 1.89 16.64
CA ARG A 30 4.56 0.57 17.03
C ARG A 30 3.02 0.53 17.11
N TRP A 31 2.36 1.60 17.52
CA TRP A 31 0.90 1.64 17.66
C TRP A 31 0.17 1.91 16.35
N THR A 32 0.80 2.68 15.46
CA THR A 32 0.13 3.26 14.29
C THR A 32 0.59 2.69 12.96
N SER A 33 1.78 2.07 12.89
CA SER A 33 2.25 1.44 11.65
C SER A 33 1.47 0.16 11.37
N ASP A 34 1.04 0.03 10.11
CA ASP A 34 0.44 -1.19 9.60
C ASP A 34 1.43 -2.36 9.70
N PRO A 35 0.96 -3.56 10.08
CA PRO A 35 1.77 -4.76 10.00
C PRO A 35 2.31 -4.96 8.57
N ARG A 36 3.52 -5.52 8.45
CA ARG A 36 4.14 -5.80 7.15
C ARG A 36 3.21 -6.62 6.25
N GLU A 37 2.53 -7.62 6.80
CA GLU A 37 1.58 -8.47 6.07
C GLU A 37 0.41 -7.67 5.47
N VAL A 38 -0.14 -6.71 6.22
CA VAL A 38 -1.24 -5.85 5.74
C VAL A 38 -0.75 -4.88 4.66
N TYR A 39 0.47 -4.36 4.80
CA TYR A 39 1.07 -3.55 3.74
C TYR A 39 1.31 -4.37 2.46
N LEU A 40 1.82 -5.59 2.58
CA LEU A 40 2.05 -6.49 1.46
C LEU A 40 0.74 -6.91 0.78
N SER A 41 -0.30 -7.22 1.56
CA SER A 41 -1.61 -7.59 1.01
C SER A 41 -2.26 -6.44 0.25
N ARG A 42 -2.16 -5.19 0.74
CA ARG A 42 -2.63 -4.01 0.00
C ARG A 42 -1.84 -3.81 -1.30
N ALA A 43 -0.53 -4.04 -1.28
CA ALA A 43 0.29 -3.94 -2.49
C ALA A 43 -0.08 -5.04 -3.51
N GLU A 44 -0.35 -6.26 -3.06
CA GLU A 44 -0.79 -7.37 -3.89
C GLU A 44 -2.20 -7.14 -4.47
N GLN A 45 -3.15 -6.68 -3.65
CA GLN A 45 -4.48 -6.27 -4.11
C GLN A 45 -4.41 -5.19 -5.18
N ARG A 46 -3.48 -4.24 -5.02
CA ARG A 46 -3.24 -3.20 -6.04
C ARG A 46 -2.73 -3.79 -7.35
N ARG A 47 -1.81 -4.77 -7.29
CA ARG A 47 -1.31 -5.48 -8.48
C ARG A 47 -2.42 -6.29 -9.16
N LEU A 48 -3.26 -6.99 -8.39
CA LEU A 48 -4.44 -7.70 -8.89
C LEU A 48 -5.37 -6.76 -9.67
N ARG A 49 -5.74 -5.62 -9.08
CA ARG A 49 -6.61 -4.64 -9.74
C ARG A 49 -6.01 -4.06 -11.01
N ILE A 50 -4.69 -3.81 -11.02
CA ILE A 50 -3.97 -3.40 -12.24
C ILE A 50 -4.08 -4.46 -13.34
N ARG A 51 -4.02 -5.75 -13.00
CA ARG A 51 -4.14 -6.87 -13.94
C ARG A 51 -5.56 -6.96 -14.52
N GLU A 52 -6.57 -6.95 -13.66
CA GLU A 52 -7.99 -6.98 -14.09
C GLU A 52 -8.29 -5.83 -15.06
N LEU A 53 -7.86 -4.61 -14.72
CA LEU A 53 -8.06 -3.45 -15.59
C LEU A 53 -7.31 -3.59 -16.92
N ARG A 54 -6.15 -4.26 -16.94
CA ARG A 54 -5.43 -4.53 -18.19
C ARG A 54 -6.14 -5.56 -19.06
N GLU A 55 -6.72 -6.60 -18.47
CA GLU A 55 -7.53 -7.61 -19.19
C GLU A 55 -8.78 -6.98 -19.81
N THR A 56 -9.38 -5.97 -19.17
CA THR A 56 -10.50 -5.20 -19.74
C THR A 56 -10.11 -4.28 -20.91
N GLY A 57 -8.82 -4.21 -21.26
CA GLY A 57 -8.32 -3.43 -22.40
C GLY A 57 -8.06 -1.94 -22.10
N LEU A 58 -8.04 -1.53 -20.83
CA LEU A 58 -7.76 -0.14 -20.46
C LEU A 58 -6.30 0.24 -20.70
N SER A 59 -6.09 1.51 -21.09
CA SER A 59 -4.74 2.04 -21.29
C SER A 59 -3.99 2.15 -19.97
N MET A 60 -2.66 1.98 -19.99
CA MET A 60 -1.83 2.05 -18.78
C MET A 60 -1.96 3.38 -18.02
N ARG A 61 -2.20 4.50 -18.72
CA ARG A 61 -2.47 5.80 -18.08
C ARG A 61 -3.82 5.82 -17.37
N THR A 62 -4.84 5.24 -17.98
CA THR A 62 -6.17 5.12 -17.36
C THR A 62 -6.11 4.27 -16.10
N ILE A 63 -5.39 3.14 -16.16
CA ILE A 63 -5.16 2.27 -15.00
C ILE A 63 -4.41 3.00 -13.89
N ALA A 64 -3.37 3.77 -14.23
CA ALA A 64 -2.62 4.56 -13.27
C ALA A 64 -3.52 5.57 -12.53
N ASN A 65 -4.40 6.27 -13.27
CA ASN A 65 -5.35 7.21 -12.68
C ASN A 65 -6.39 6.50 -11.80
N GLU A 66 -6.94 5.37 -12.25
CA GLU A 66 -7.95 4.60 -11.53
C GLU A 66 -7.42 4.03 -10.20
N VAL A 67 -6.18 3.55 -10.21
CA VAL A 67 -5.54 2.96 -9.04
C VAL A 67 -4.82 4.01 -8.18
N GLY A 68 -4.78 5.28 -8.62
CA GLY A 68 -4.08 6.37 -7.92
C GLY A 68 -2.56 6.17 -7.84
N CYS A 69 -1.97 5.55 -8.86
CA CYS A 69 -0.56 5.18 -8.94
C CYS A 69 0.16 5.92 -10.08
N SER A 70 1.50 5.89 -10.08
CA SER A 70 2.24 6.31 -11.26
C SER A 70 2.20 5.25 -12.37
N VAL A 71 2.34 5.67 -13.63
CA VAL A 71 2.42 4.74 -14.79
C VAL A 71 3.59 3.76 -14.64
N GLY A 72 4.72 4.20 -14.09
CA GLY A 72 5.86 3.31 -13.81
C GLY A 72 5.53 2.22 -12.78
N THR A 73 4.65 2.53 -11.82
CA THR A 73 4.13 1.54 -10.86
C THR A 73 3.28 0.49 -11.56
N VAL A 74 2.46 0.90 -12.54
CA VAL A 74 1.66 -0.02 -13.37
C VAL A 74 2.59 -0.91 -14.21
N HIS A 75 3.62 -0.33 -14.83
CA HIS A 75 4.60 -1.09 -15.60
C HIS A 75 5.34 -2.13 -14.75
N ASN A 76 5.80 -1.75 -13.55
CA ASN A 76 6.47 -2.68 -12.64
C ASN A 76 5.52 -3.77 -12.11
N ALA A 77 4.26 -3.43 -11.84
CA ALA A 77 3.25 -4.39 -11.40
C ALA A 77 2.95 -5.46 -12.47
N LEU A 78 3.07 -5.10 -13.76
CA LEU A 78 2.92 -6.03 -14.87
C LEU A 78 4.22 -6.80 -15.16
N LYS A 79 5.40 -6.20 -14.90
CA LYS A 79 6.70 -6.84 -15.08
C LYS A 79 6.98 -7.93 -14.05
N ASP A 80 6.52 -7.75 -12.81
CA ASP A 80 6.59 -8.77 -11.74
C ASP A 80 5.61 -9.94 -11.98
N GLN A 81 5.15 -10.18 -13.22
CA GLN A 81 4.61 -11.48 -13.55
C GLN A 81 5.70 -12.52 -13.23
N PRO A 82 5.42 -13.58 -12.45
CA PRO A 82 6.11 -14.82 -12.72
C PRO A 82 5.80 -15.10 -14.18
N GLU A 83 6.81 -14.97 -15.04
CA GLU A 83 6.74 -15.48 -16.41
C GLU A 83 6.14 -16.87 -16.29
N ASP A 84 5.04 -17.09 -16.99
CA ASP A 84 4.53 -18.42 -17.24
C ASP A 84 5.71 -19.25 -17.74
N GLU A 85 6.23 -20.12 -16.88
CA GLU A 85 7.07 -21.24 -17.28
C GLU A 85 6.25 -22.02 -18.32
N SER A 86 6.61 -21.87 -19.60
CA SER A 86 6.09 -22.66 -20.73
C SER A 86 7.18 -22.81 -21.77
#